data_AF-A0A4Q2K4F0-F1
#
_entry.id   AF-A0A4Q2K4F0-F1
#
_cell.length_a   1.000
_cell.length_b   1.000
_cell.length_c   1.000
_cell.angle_alpha   90.00
_cell.angle_beta   90.00
_cell.angle_gamma   90.00
#
_symmetry.space_group_name_H-M   'P 1'
#
loop_
_entity.id
_entity.type
_entity.pdbx_description
1 polymer ?
#
loop_
_entity_poly.entity_id
_entity_poly.type
_entity_poly.pdbx_seq_one_letter_code
_entity_poly.pdbx_strand_id
1 'polypeptide(L)'
;MALIRPSLTLVLDLDERLAYQDTELELKRCYSYIGAPLVRKHAPASEDAPVSNRARAIVNFGQRKYLHSADEGADALWNEVVEHWIGNILHKVGSNMKAFNRRQRLIGLPEVIFDNFDIELQGGEFVVSLHPDLLGFVPEELNAAVGMARSLLNDGMFANAVRVRIPADDAYESQRAVAWETWQEEHPEPEEDEAAPEAAPKEEPPAIDYDSSEWLAYDRERKSYENTAVPVTDSEELPNFEREEVVEPPEPFSFEVDYSQWDVQFADGTCRRYDSSALAFAE
;
A
#
# COMPACT_ATOMS: atom_id res chain seq x y z
N MET A 1 16.43 -15.77 23.68
CA MET A 1 17.16 -14.70 22.96
C MET A 1 16.41 -13.40 23.13
N ALA A 2 17.11 -12.27 23.28
CA ALA A 2 16.45 -10.97 23.27
C ALA A 2 15.75 -10.79 21.91
N LEU A 3 14.46 -10.46 21.92
CA LEU A 3 13.67 -10.29 20.69
C LEU A 3 14.24 -9.10 19.92
N ILE A 4 15.01 -9.38 18.88
CA ILE A 4 15.62 -8.35 18.04
C ILE A 4 14.49 -7.69 17.27
N ARG A 5 14.20 -6.43 17.54
CA ARG A 5 13.21 -5.65 16.79
C ARG A 5 13.93 -4.58 15.98
N PRO A 6 13.79 -4.56 14.64
CA PRO A 6 14.28 -3.44 13.87
C PRO A 6 13.51 -2.18 14.21
N SER A 7 14.19 -1.05 14.06
CA SER A 7 13.52 0.24 13.95
C SER A 7 13.03 0.44 12.52
N LEU A 8 11.81 0.96 12.38
CA LEU A 8 11.17 1.25 11.10
C LEU A 8 10.81 2.73 11.02
N THR A 9 11.29 3.39 9.96
CA THR A 9 10.74 4.66 9.50
C THR A 9 9.90 4.38 8.27
N LEU A 10 8.61 4.73 8.32
CA LEU A 10 7.71 4.58 7.19
C LEU A 10 7.56 5.95 6.54
N VAL A 11 8.14 6.15 5.35
CA VAL A 11 8.01 7.39 4.60
C VAL A 11 6.87 7.23 3.60
N LEU A 12 5.88 8.12 3.67
CA LEU A 12 4.75 8.18 2.74
C LEU A 12 4.96 9.42 1.88
N ASP A 13 5.48 9.24 0.67
CA ASP A 13 5.61 10.30 -0.31
C ASP A 13 4.29 10.40 -1.09
N LEU A 14 3.62 11.55 -0.94
CA LEU A 14 2.31 11.81 -1.53
C LEU A 14 2.42 12.89 -2.60
N ASP A 15 1.65 12.72 -3.66
CA ASP A 15 1.35 13.78 -4.60
C ASP A 15 0.64 14.92 -3.86
N GLU A 16 1.11 16.15 -4.06
CA GLU A 16 0.54 17.32 -3.39
C GLU A 16 -0.95 17.54 -3.68
N ARG A 17 -1.47 16.97 -4.79
CA ARG A 17 -2.90 16.98 -5.16
C ARG A 17 -3.78 16.16 -4.21
N LEU A 18 -3.21 15.21 -3.46
CA LEU A 18 -3.90 14.41 -2.44
C LEU A 18 -3.41 14.69 -1.01
N ALA A 19 -2.30 15.42 -0.85
CA ALA A 19 -1.67 15.68 0.44
C ALA A 19 -2.31 16.87 1.19
N TYR A 20 -3.64 16.82 1.38
CA TYR A 20 -4.36 17.77 2.24
C TYR A 20 -3.98 17.57 3.72
N GLN A 21 -4.11 18.63 4.52
CA GLN A 21 -3.70 18.61 5.93
C GLN A 21 -4.40 17.49 6.73
N ASP A 22 -5.70 17.28 6.52
CA ASP A 22 -6.44 16.22 7.20
C ASP A 22 -6.03 14.83 6.72
N THR A 23 -5.80 14.65 5.41
CA THR A 23 -5.25 13.39 4.85
C THR A 23 -3.91 13.04 5.50
N GLU A 24 -3.00 14.01 5.62
CA GLU A 24 -1.72 13.79 6.29
C GLU A 24 -1.87 13.39 7.76
N LEU A 25 -2.75 14.06 8.50
CA LEU A 25 -2.97 13.80 9.92
C LEU A 25 -3.57 12.41 10.12
N GLU A 26 -4.54 12.03 9.30
CA GLU A 26 -5.16 10.71 9.36
C GLU A 26 -4.18 9.61 8.94
N LEU A 27 -3.35 9.81 7.91
CA LEU A 27 -2.29 8.88 7.56
C LEU A 27 -1.27 8.73 8.72
N LYS A 28 -0.79 9.83 9.30
CA LYS A 28 0.10 9.79 10.47
C LYS A 28 -0.53 9.02 11.64
N ARG A 29 -1.83 9.22 11.88
CA ARG A 29 -2.58 8.50 12.91
C ARG A 29 -2.67 7.00 12.60
N CYS A 30 -3.08 6.64 11.38
CA CYS A 30 -3.26 5.26 10.94
C CYS A 30 -1.95 4.45 10.97
N TYR A 31 -0.82 5.07 10.63
CA TYR A 31 0.47 4.38 10.58
C TYR A 31 1.30 4.49 11.88
N SER A 32 0.85 5.26 12.88
CA SER A 32 1.58 5.53 14.12
C SER A 32 1.96 4.28 14.93
N TYR A 33 1.18 3.20 14.83
CA TYR A 33 1.44 1.96 15.55
C TYR A 33 2.34 0.99 14.79
N ILE A 34 2.60 1.24 13.50
CA ILE A 34 3.49 0.43 12.67
C ILE A 34 4.95 0.89 12.82
N GLY A 35 5.18 2.20 12.86
CA GLY A 35 6.49 2.81 12.98
C GLY A 35 6.39 4.31 13.20
N ALA A 36 7.46 5.05 12.90
CA ALA A 36 7.42 6.52 12.86
C ALA A 36 7.02 6.97 11.44
N PRO A 37 5.74 7.31 11.17
CA PRO A 37 5.33 7.75 9.85
C PRO A 37 5.87 9.15 9.56
N LEU A 38 6.48 9.30 8.40
CA LEU A 38 6.91 10.58 7.85
C LEU A 38 6.18 10.82 6.54
N VAL A 39 5.22 11.75 6.54
CA VAL A 39 4.55 12.15 5.30
C VAL A 39 5.35 13.26 4.63
N ARG A 40 5.69 13.04 3.35
CA ARG A 40 6.36 14.02 2.48
C ARG A 40 5.45 14.32 1.30
N LYS A 41 5.58 15.52 0.75
CA LYS A 41 4.88 15.91 -0.46
C LYS A 41 5.86 15.98 -1.61
N HIS A 42 5.41 15.62 -2.80
CA HIS A 42 6.10 15.92 -4.03
C HIS A 42 5.13 16.55 -5.04
N ALA A 43 5.71 17.39 -5.90
CA ALA A 43 4.99 17.91 -7.05
C ALA A 43 4.66 16.75 -8.02
N PRO A 44 3.58 16.88 -8.80
CA PRO A 44 3.32 15.95 -9.89
C PRO A 44 4.43 16.02 -10.93
N ALA A 45 4.65 14.92 -11.67
CA ALA A 45 5.67 14.87 -12.72
C ALA A 45 5.38 15.87 -13.87
N SER A 46 4.10 16.07 -14.17
CA SER A 46 3.55 17.11 -15.05
C SER A 46 2.09 17.37 -14.66
N GLU A 47 1.48 18.45 -15.18
CA GLU A 47 0.07 18.78 -14.89
C GLU A 47 -0.89 17.65 -15.28
N ASP A 48 -0.64 16.99 -16.40
CA ASP A 48 -1.48 15.89 -16.93
C ASP A 48 -1.06 14.49 -16.44
N ALA A 49 0.03 14.39 -15.65
CA ALA A 49 0.47 13.10 -15.15
C ALA A 49 -0.57 12.53 -14.16
N PRO A 50 -0.81 11.20 -14.17
CA PRO A 50 -1.62 10.57 -13.14
C PRO A 50 -1.06 10.88 -11.76
N VAL A 51 -1.93 10.89 -10.75
CA VAL A 51 -1.50 10.98 -9.36
C VAL A 51 -0.63 9.77 -9.05
N SER A 52 0.54 10.01 -8.48
CA SER A 52 1.47 8.95 -8.09
C SER A 52 1.86 9.12 -6.64
N ASN A 53 1.79 8.04 -5.85
CA ASN A 53 2.23 8.05 -4.46
C ASN A 53 3.15 6.86 -4.20
N ARG A 54 4.03 7.01 -3.20
CA ARG A 54 4.99 5.97 -2.84
C ARG A 54 5.12 5.80 -1.34
N ALA A 55 5.17 4.56 -0.88
CA ALA A 55 5.52 4.21 0.49
C ALA A 55 6.93 3.61 0.54
N ARG A 56 7.69 3.94 1.59
CA ARG A 56 9.04 3.42 1.82
C ARG A 56 9.23 2.97 3.25
N ALA A 57 9.55 1.71 3.44
CA ALA A 57 9.96 1.11 4.69
C ALA A 57 11.49 1.14 4.81
N ILE A 58 12.00 2.06 5.62
CA ILE A 58 13.43 2.14 5.93
C ILE A 58 13.73 1.21 7.10
N VAL A 59 14.42 0.11 6.81
CA VAL A 59 14.70 -0.97 7.76
C VAL A 59 16.05 -0.74 8.42
N ASN A 60 16.08 -0.67 9.76
CA ASN A 60 17.33 -0.44 10.47
C ASN A 60 17.50 -1.36 11.68
N PHE A 61 18.61 -2.12 11.67
CA PHE A 61 19.05 -3.05 12.72
C PHE A 61 20.27 -2.52 13.51
N GLY A 62 20.48 -1.20 13.51
CA GLY A 62 21.62 -0.55 14.14
C GLY A 62 22.91 -0.87 13.40
N GLN A 63 23.89 -1.44 14.12
CA GLN A 63 25.19 -1.82 13.57
C GLN A 63 25.20 -3.20 12.91
N ARG A 64 24.11 -3.96 13.01
CA ARG A 64 24.06 -5.34 12.53
C ARG A 64 23.89 -5.38 11.01
N LYS A 65 24.69 -6.22 10.39
CA LYS A 65 24.65 -6.52 8.96
C LYS A 65 23.72 -7.69 8.71
N TYR A 66 22.98 -7.62 7.61
CA TYR A 66 21.98 -8.64 7.25
C TYR A 66 21.78 -8.80 5.75
N LEU A 67 22.28 -7.86 4.93
CA LEU A 67 22.11 -7.92 3.48
C LEU A 67 23.05 -8.95 2.83
N HIS A 68 24.35 -8.86 3.12
CA HIS A 68 25.37 -9.68 2.49
C HIS A 68 25.72 -10.92 3.35
N SER A 69 25.62 -12.11 2.78
CA SER A 69 25.98 -13.39 3.40
C SER A 69 27.45 -13.49 3.78
N ALA A 70 28.31 -12.69 3.14
CA ALA A 70 29.72 -12.58 3.53
C ALA A 70 29.94 -11.93 4.91
N ASP A 71 28.96 -11.15 5.40
CA ASP A 71 29.03 -10.51 6.71
C ASP A 71 28.71 -11.51 7.84
N GLU A 72 29.47 -11.46 8.93
CA GLU A 72 29.32 -12.38 10.07
C GLU A 72 27.91 -12.29 10.68
N GLY A 73 27.20 -13.42 10.70
CA GLY A 73 25.87 -13.55 11.30
C GLY A 73 24.72 -12.96 10.46
N ALA A 74 24.98 -12.47 9.25
CA ALA A 74 23.96 -11.87 8.39
C ALA A 74 22.87 -12.88 8.00
N ASP A 75 23.24 -14.10 7.61
CA ASP A 75 22.27 -15.13 7.21
C ASP A 75 21.38 -15.60 8.37
N ALA A 76 21.97 -15.77 9.55
CA ALA A 76 21.21 -16.12 10.74
C ALA A 76 20.21 -15.01 11.09
N LEU A 77 20.65 -13.75 11.07
CA LEU A 77 19.77 -12.61 11.33
C LEU A 77 18.67 -12.48 10.28
N TRP A 78 18.98 -12.73 9.00
CA TRP A 78 18.00 -12.70 7.92
C TRP A 78 16.90 -13.73 8.14
N ASN A 79 17.29 -15.00 8.25
CA ASN A 79 16.36 -16.14 8.33
C ASN A 79 15.54 -16.10 9.62
N GLU A 80 16.15 -15.75 10.75
CA GLU A 80 15.48 -15.77 12.06
C GLU A 80 14.62 -14.53 12.32
N VAL A 81 14.93 -13.39 11.69
CA VAL A 81 14.30 -12.11 12.05
C VAL A 81 13.82 -11.30 10.84
N VAL A 82 14.71 -10.99 9.89
CA VAL A 82 14.41 -9.99 8.84
C VAL A 82 13.27 -10.46 7.94
N GLU A 83 13.33 -11.70 7.46
CA GLU A 83 12.35 -12.25 6.52
C GLU A 83 10.94 -12.30 7.11
N HIS A 84 10.83 -12.80 8.34
CA HIS A 84 9.58 -12.80 9.10
C HIS A 84 9.08 -11.39 9.41
N TRP A 85 10.00 -10.46 9.70
CA TRP A 85 9.65 -9.07 9.96
C TRP A 85 9.10 -8.38 8.71
N ILE A 86 9.67 -8.65 7.53
CA ILE A 86 9.19 -8.10 6.25
C ILE A 86 7.73 -8.50 6.01
N GLY A 87 7.41 -9.80 6.08
CA GLY A 87 6.03 -10.28 5.89
C GLY A 87 5.05 -9.60 6.85
N ASN A 88 5.42 -9.47 8.12
CA ASN A 88 4.61 -8.76 9.11
C ASN A 88 4.37 -7.28 8.78
N ILE A 89 5.35 -6.59 8.18
CA ILE A 89 5.19 -5.19 7.78
C ILE A 89 4.32 -5.06 6.54
N LEU A 90 4.49 -5.94 5.56
CA LEU A 90 3.64 -5.98 4.35
C LEU A 90 2.17 -6.14 4.73
N HIS A 91 1.88 -7.14 5.57
CA HIS A 91 0.54 -7.38 6.09
C HIS A 91 -0.04 -6.14 6.81
N LYS A 92 0.74 -5.53 7.72
CA LYS A 92 0.28 -4.36 8.50
C LYS A 92 0.04 -3.15 7.61
N VAL A 93 0.95 -2.83 6.69
CA VAL A 93 0.80 -1.67 5.81
C VAL A 93 -0.39 -1.87 4.87
N GLY A 94 -0.47 -3.02 4.19
CA GLY A 94 -1.58 -3.32 3.29
C GLY A 94 -2.95 -3.34 4.00
N SER A 95 -3.03 -3.96 5.18
CA SER A 95 -4.28 -3.96 5.97
C SER A 95 -4.72 -2.56 6.40
N ASN A 96 -3.77 -1.69 6.79
CA ASN A 96 -4.10 -0.31 7.12
C ASN A 96 -4.55 0.47 5.91
N MET A 97 -3.90 0.27 4.77
CA MET A 97 -4.28 0.97 3.56
C MET A 97 -5.71 0.61 3.14
N LYS A 98 -6.03 -0.68 3.15
CA LYS A 98 -7.38 -1.18 2.88
C LYS A 98 -8.41 -0.56 3.82
N ALA A 99 -8.13 -0.50 5.13
CA ALA A 99 -9.03 0.10 6.10
C ALA A 99 -9.17 1.62 5.92
N PHE A 100 -8.07 2.31 5.58
CA PHE A 100 -8.06 3.73 5.29
C PHE A 100 -8.90 4.04 4.05
N ASN A 101 -8.64 3.39 2.92
CA ASN A 101 -9.34 3.61 1.66
C ASN A 101 -10.83 3.20 1.74
N ARG A 102 -11.15 2.09 2.42
CA ARG A 102 -12.55 1.75 2.70
C ARG A 102 -13.25 2.89 3.43
N ARG A 103 -12.62 3.48 4.46
CA ARG A 103 -13.20 4.64 5.17
C ARG A 103 -13.33 5.86 4.26
N GLN A 104 -12.32 6.17 3.45
CA GLN A 104 -12.38 7.29 2.50
C GLN A 104 -13.62 7.18 1.59
N ARG A 105 -13.89 5.99 1.04
CA ARG A 105 -15.10 5.72 0.24
C ARG A 105 -16.39 5.97 1.02
N LEU A 106 -16.47 5.48 2.27
CA LEU A 106 -17.67 5.67 3.10
C LEU A 106 -17.98 7.14 3.39
N ILE A 107 -16.96 7.99 3.41
CA ILE A 107 -17.08 9.42 3.74
C ILE A 107 -16.96 10.33 2.51
N GLY A 108 -16.94 9.75 1.29
CA GLY A 108 -16.86 10.47 0.03
C GLY A 108 -15.53 11.21 -0.23
N LEU A 109 -14.45 10.82 0.46
CA LEU A 109 -13.12 11.40 0.27
C LEU A 109 -12.29 10.61 -0.75
N PRO A 110 -11.30 11.24 -1.42
CA PRO A 110 -10.42 10.53 -2.33
C PRO A 110 -9.58 9.49 -1.59
N GLU A 111 -9.43 8.34 -2.24
CA GLU A 111 -8.53 7.27 -1.79
C GLU A 111 -7.07 7.67 -1.98
N VAL A 112 -6.19 7.08 -1.16
CA VAL A 112 -4.74 7.20 -1.30
C VAL A 112 -4.21 5.83 -1.70
N ILE A 113 -3.74 5.70 -2.93
CA ILE A 113 -3.17 4.46 -3.45
C ILE A 113 -1.68 4.70 -3.66
N PHE A 114 -0.85 3.75 -3.19
CA PHE A 114 0.59 3.77 -3.45
C PHE A 114 0.86 2.93 -4.70
N ASP A 115 1.58 3.50 -5.67
CA ASP A 115 2.03 2.74 -6.83
C ASP A 115 3.15 1.78 -6.45
N ASN A 116 3.96 2.16 -5.45
CA ASN A 116 5.11 1.37 -5.03
C ASN A 116 5.27 1.38 -3.51
N PHE A 117 5.62 0.21 -2.98
CA PHE A 117 6.08 0.00 -1.62
C PHE A 117 7.56 -0.43 -1.63
N ASP A 118 8.45 0.49 -1.29
CA ASP A 118 9.88 0.19 -1.20
C ASP A 118 10.24 -0.40 0.15
N ILE A 119 11.07 -1.42 0.14
CA ILE A 119 11.80 -1.91 1.30
C ILE A 119 13.27 -1.53 1.11
N GLU A 120 13.72 -0.53 1.86
CA GLU A 120 15.13 -0.09 1.83
C GLU A 120 15.95 -0.92 2.83
N LEU A 121 16.83 -1.77 2.31
CA LEU A 121 17.68 -2.66 3.09
C LEU A 121 19.06 -2.04 3.31
N GLN A 122 19.60 -2.21 4.53
CA GLN A 122 20.95 -1.83 4.94
C GLN A 122 21.29 -0.37 4.62
N GLY A 123 20.37 0.55 4.91
CA GLY A 123 20.56 1.98 4.66
C GLY A 123 20.44 2.39 3.19
N GLY A 124 19.66 1.63 2.40
CA GLY A 124 19.41 1.91 0.99
C GLY A 124 20.46 1.33 0.04
N GLU A 125 21.33 0.44 0.54
CA GLU A 125 22.31 -0.27 -0.29
C GLU A 125 21.62 -1.17 -1.33
N PHE A 126 20.48 -1.75 -0.96
CA PHE A 126 19.63 -2.53 -1.85
C PHE A 126 18.16 -2.24 -1.54
N VAL A 127 17.37 -1.98 -2.58
CA VAL A 127 15.95 -1.62 -2.46
C VAL A 127 15.09 -2.63 -3.22
N VAL A 128 14.10 -3.21 -2.56
CA VAL A 128 13.07 -4.00 -3.25
C VAL A 128 11.79 -3.18 -3.29
N SER A 129 11.34 -2.83 -4.51
CA SER A 129 10.14 -2.04 -4.78
C SER A 129 9.03 -2.99 -5.18
N LEU A 130 7.96 -3.06 -4.40
CA LEU A 130 6.81 -3.92 -4.67
C LEU A 130 5.65 -3.07 -5.18
N HIS A 131 5.02 -3.47 -6.28
CA HIS A 131 3.73 -2.89 -6.68
C HIS A 131 2.62 -3.46 -5.81
N PRO A 132 1.82 -2.64 -5.11
CA PRO A 132 0.58 -3.10 -4.51
C PRO A 132 -0.47 -3.48 -5.56
N ASP A 133 -1.49 -4.22 -5.15
CA ASP A 133 -2.70 -4.31 -5.94
C ASP A 133 -3.45 -2.97 -5.99
N LEU A 134 -4.49 -2.86 -6.82
CA LEU A 134 -5.25 -1.62 -7.00
C LEU A 134 -5.95 -1.13 -5.73
N LEU A 135 -6.13 -1.99 -4.73
CA LEU A 135 -6.75 -1.64 -3.46
C LEU A 135 -5.71 -1.26 -2.39
N GLY A 136 -4.43 -1.19 -2.79
CA GLY A 136 -3.31 -0.88 -1.91
C GLY A 136 -2.91 -2.05 -1.00
N PHE A 137 -3.36 -3.27 -1.31
CA PHE A 137 -2.95 -4.47 -0.60
C PHE A 137 -1.65 -5.01 -1.18
N VAL A 138 -0.78 -5.43 -0.26
CA VAL A 138 0.49 -6.05 -0.60
C VAL A 138 0.48 -7.44 0.03
N PRO A 139 0.44 -8.52 -0.78
CA PRO A 139 0.44 -9.88 -0.27
C PRO A 139 1.66 -10.12 0.63
N GLU A 140 1.46 -10.77 1.78
CA GLU A 140 2.56 -11.04 2.71
C GLU A 140 3.57 -12.04 2.13
N GLU A 141 3.10 -12.90 1.21
CA GLU A 141 3.83 -13.90 0.45
C GLU A 141 4.95 -13.27 -0.41
N LEU A 142 4.87 -11.98 -0.71
CA LEU A 142 5.95 -11.25 -1.38
C LEU A 142 7.22 -11.14 -0.53
N ASN A 143 7.16 -11.46 0.77
CA ASN A 143 8.37 -11.59 1.57
C ASN A 143 9.34 -12.65 0.98
N ALA A 144 8.82 -13.72 0.38
CA ALA A 144 9.62 -14.74 -0.29
C ALA A 144 10.34 -14.18 -1.52
N ALA A 145 9.69 -13.28 -2.28
CA ALA A 145 10.30 -12.59 -3.41
C ALA A 145 11.44 -11.66 -2.94
N VAL A 146 11.27 -10.98 -1.79
CA VAL A 146 12.33 -10.17 -1.17
C VAL A 146 13.51 -11.05 -0.71
N GLY A 147 13.22 -12.21 -0.11
CA GLY A 147 14.22 -13.23 0.24
C GLY A 147 14.99 -13.73 -0.97
N MET A 148 14.28 -14.06 -2.04
CA MET A 148 14.87 -14.49 -3.31
C MET A 148 15.74 -13.41 -3.95
N ALA A 149 15.30 -12.14 -3.96
CA ALA A 149 16.10 -11.03 -4.46
C ALA A 149 17.42 -10.87 -3.68
N ARG A 150 17.40 -11.05 -2.35
CA ARG A 150 18.63 -11.10 -1.54
C ARG A 150 19.50 -12.30 -1.88
N SER A 151 18.93 -13.49 -2.08
CA SER A 151 19.71 -14.67 -2.46
C SER A 151 20.42 -14.45 -3.79
N LEU A 152 19.71 -13.93 -4.80
CA LEU A 152 20.29 -13.61 -6.12
C LEU A 152 21.39 -12.54 -6.05
N LEU A 153 21.29 -11.59 -5.12
CA LEU A 153 22.36 -10.63 -4.83
C LEU A 153 23.62 -11.33 -4.32
N ASN A 154 23.46 -12.27 -3.37
CA ASN A 154 24.57 -12.98 -2.74
C ASN A 154 25.18 -14.07 -3.64
N ASP A 155 24.39 -14.68 -4.52
CA ASP A 155 24.84 -15.63 -5.54
C ASP A 155 25.58 -14.95 -6.69
N GLY A 156 25.59 -13.61 -6.73
CA GLY A 156 26.27 -12.79 -7.73
C GLY A 156 25.48 -12.57 -9.01
N MET A 157 24.29 -13.16 -9.15
CA MET A 157 23.42 -12.93 -10.31
C MET A 157 22.93 -11.48 -10.37
N PHE A 158 22.64 -10.89 -9.20
CA PHE A 158 22.33 -9.47 -9.04
C PHE A 158 23.53 -8.67 -8.52
N ALA A 159 24.76 -9.09 -8.82
CA ALA A 159 25.95 -8.35 -8.41
C ALA A 159 25.87 -6.87 -8.87
N ASN A 160 26.10 -5.95 -7.93
CA ASN A 160 25.96 -4.50 -8.12
C ASN A 160 24.54 -3.99 -8.42
N ALA A 161 23.50 -4.82 -8.24
CA ALA A 161 22.13 -4.34 -8.25
C ALA A 161 21.89 -3.41 -7.05
N VAL A 162 21.25 -2.28 -7.30
CA VAL A 162 20.84 -1.31 -6.27
C VAL A 162 19.35 -1.40 -5.99
N ARG A 163 18.58 -1.89 -6.96
CA ARG A 163 17.13 -1.99 -6.84
C ARG A 163 16.55 -3.11 -7.69
N VAL A 164 15.49 -3.73 -7.18
CA VAL A 164 14.62 -4.64 -7.92
C VAL A 164 13.19 -4.14 -7.82
N ARG A 165 12.48 -4.01 -8.94
CA ARG A 165 11.03 -3.74 -8.99
C ARG A 165 10.26 -5.02 -9.29
N ILE A 166 9.22 -5.28 -8.51
CA ILE A 166 8.43 -6.52 -8.54
C ILE A 166 6.93 -6.20 -8.52
N PRO A 167 6.19 -6.55 -9.58
CA PRO A 167 6.69 -6.74 -10.95
C PRO A 167 7.39 -5.49 -11.52
N ALA A 168 7.92 -5.62 -12.73
CA ALA A 168 8.32 -4.50 -13.57
C ALA A 168 7.13 -3.59 -13.89
N ASP A 169 7.40 -2.29 -14.05
CA ASP A 169 6.35 -1.26 -14.20
C ASP A 169 5.49 -1.51 -15.46
N ASP A 170 6.11 -1.82 -16.60
CA ASP A 170 5.43 -2.15 -17.86
C ASP A 170 4.64 -3.46 -17.80
N ALA A 171 5.16 -4.46 -17.07
CA ALA A 171 4.48 -5.74 -16.86
C ALA A 171 3.20 -5.53 -16.02
N TYR A 172 3.29 -4.72 -14.96
CA TYR A 172 2.13 -4.33 -14.15
C TYR A 172 1.08 -3.59 -14.98
N GLU A 173 1.51 -2.57 -15.74
CA GLU A 173 0.61 -1.78 -16.57
C GLU A 173 -0.09 -2.62 -17.65
N SER A 174 0.64 -3.57 -18.24
CA SER A 174 0.08 -4.51 -19.23
C SER A 174 -0.98 -5.42 -18.61
N GLN A 175 -0.71 -5.96 -17.41
CA GLN A 175 -1.68 -6.78 -16.68
C GLN A 175 -2.94 -5.98 -16.34
N ARG A 176 -2.76 -4.75 -15.83
CA ARG A 176 -3.86 -3.84 -15.51
C ARG A 176 -4.72 -3.52 -16.73
N ALA A 177 -4.10 -3.24 -17.87
CA ALA A 177 -4.82 -2.94 -19.11
C ALA A 177 -5.70 -4.13 -19.56
N VAL A 178 -5.14 -5.34 -19.58
CA VAL A 178 -5.89 -6.56 -19.94
C VAL A 178 -7.03 -6.83 -18.96
N ALA A 179 -6.77 -6.71 -17.66
CA ALA A 179 -7.79 -6.91 -16.63
C ALA A 179 -8.92 -5.86 -16.74
N TRP A 180 -8.57 -4.62 -17.08
CA TRP A 180 -9.54 -3.54 -17.27
C TRP A 180 -10.43 -3.76 -18.48
N GLU A 181 -9.87 -4.19 -19.63
CA GLU A 181 -10.66 -4.57 -20.81
C GLU A 181 -11.65 -5.69 -20.49
N THR A 182 -11.19 -6.74 -19.79
CA THR A 182 -12.05 -7.85 -19.37
C THR A 182 -13.17 -7.37 -18.45
N TRP A 183 -12.85 -6.51 -17.48
CA TRP A 183 -13.83 -5.98 -16.54
C TRP A 183 -14.89 -5.12 -17.24
N GLN A 184 -14.51 -4.32 -18.24
CA GLN A 184 -15.45 -3.54 -19.04
C GLN A 184 -16.40 -4.41 -19.87
N GLU A 185 -15.92 -5.54 -20.41
CA GLU A 185 -16.78 -6.50 -21.13
C GLU A 185 -17.82 -7.15 -20.20
N GLU A 186 -17.46 -7.40 -18.94
CA GLU A 186 -18.36 -7.98 -17.92
C GLU A 186 -19.29 -6.94 -17.28
N HIS A 187 -18.91 -5.66 -17.29
CA HIS A 187 -19.65 -4.54 -16.70
C HIS A 187 -19.86 -3.43 -17.74
N PRO A 188 -20.61 -3.69 -18.82
CA PRO A 188 -20.89 -2.67 -19.82
C PRO A 188 -21.63 -1.49 -19.16
N GLU A 189 -21.23 -0.27 -19.49
CA GLU A 189 -21.98 0.91 -19.08
C GLU A 189 -23.42 0.78 -19.57
N PRO A 190 -24.43 1.06 -18.73
CA PRO A 190 -25.82 1.01 -19.18
C PRO A 190 -25.98 1.99 -20.34
N GLU A 191 -26.39 1.49 -21.52
CA GLU A 191 -26.70 2.33 -22.68
C GLU A 191 -27.72 3.40 -22.25
N GLU A 192 -27.41 4.68 -22.44
CA GLU A 192 -28.28 5.81 -22.06
C GLU A 192 -29.59 5.90 -22.87
N ASP A 193 -29.95 4.91 -23.69
CA ASP A 193 -31.11 4.93 -24.57
C ASP A 193 -31.91 3.61 -24.57
N GLU A 194 -32.60 3.31 -23.47
CA GLU A 194 -33.96 2.77 -23.55
C GLU A 194 -34.81 3.48 -22.49
N ALA A 195 -35.90 4.13 -22.94
CA ALA A 195 -36.87 4.78 -22.08
C ALA A 195 -37.27 3.84 -20.93
N ALA A 196 -36.73 4.12 -19.74
CA ALA A 196 -37.02 3.36 -18.54
C ALA A 196 -38.55 3.29 -18.38
N PRO A 197 -39.15 2.08 -18.25
CA PRO A 197 -40.52 2.01 -17.78
C PRO A 197 -40.54 2.68 -16.41
N GLU A 198 -41.31 3.77 -16.31
CA GLU A 198 -41.50 4.65 -15.15
C GLU A 198 -41.20 3.90 -13.84
N ALA A 199 -39.94 3.96 -13.43
CA ALA A 199 -39.48 3.31 -12.23
C ALA A 199 -40.18 4.05 -11.10
N ALA A 200 -41.00 3.32 -10.33
CA ALA A 200 -41.56 3.81 -9.08
C ALA A 200 -40.45 4.57 -8.33
N PRO A 201 -40.75 5.76 -7.76
CA PRO A 201 -39.72 6.66 -7.26
C PRO A 201 -38.80 5.86 -6.33
N LYS A 202 -37.59 5.59 -6.82
CA LYS A 202 -36.49 5.25 -5.93
C LYS A 202 -36.33 6.52 -5.12
N GLU A 203 -36.64 6.44 -3.83
CA GLU A 203 -36.15 7.44 -2.89
C GLU A 203 -34.64 7.48 -3.12
N GLU A 204 -34.18 8.52 -3.81
CA GLU A 204 -32.78 8.88 -3.78
C GLU A 204 -32.43 8.94 -2.29
N PRO A 205 -31.42 8.16 -1.82
CA PRO A 205 -30.93 8.39 -0.47
C PRO A 205 -30.62 9.89 -0.41
N PRO A 206 -31.04 10.60 0.66
CA PRO A 206 -30.85 12.04 0.73
C PRO A 206 -29.38 12.29 0.37
N ALA A 207 -29.15 13.11 -0.67
CA ALA A 207 -27.82 13.61 -0.95
C ALA A 207 -27.49 14.47 0.26
N ILE A 208 -26.90 13.86 1.28
CA ILE A 208 -26.50 14.59 2.46
C ILE A 208 -25.24 15.31 2.05
N ASP A 209 -25.42 16.55 1.64
CA ASP A 209 -24.39 17.56 1.43
C ASP A 209 -23.79 17.90 2.79
N TYR A 210 -23.06 16.95 3.35
CA TYR A 210 -22.14 17.22 4.44
C TYR A 210 -20.85 17.71 3.81
N ASP A 211 -20.42 18.91 4.17
CA ASP A 211 -19.05 19.36 3.91
C ASP A 211 -18.10 18.28 4.44
N SER A 212 -17.17 17.79 3.61
CA SER A 212 -16.25 16.72 3.99
C SER A 212 -15.49 17.02 5.29
N SER A 213 -15.36 18.31 5.65
CA SER A 213 -14.82 18.78 6.93
C SER A 213 -15.69 18.39 8.15
N GLU A 214 -17.02 18.42 8.02
CA GLU A 214 -17.98 18.06 9.07
C GLU A 214 -17.99 16.55 9.31
N TRP A 215 -17.86 15.76 8.24
CA TRP A 215 -17.75 14.29 8.35
C TRP A 215 -16.42 13.85 8.97
N LEU A 216 -15.31 14.50 8.60
CA LEU A 216 -14.00 14.30 9.24
C LEU A 216 -14.04 14.63 10.74
N ALA A 217 -14.74 15.70 11.12
CA ALA A 217 -14.92 16.10 12.52
C ALA A 217 -15.76 15.07 13.30
N TYR A 218 -16.92 14.68 12.74
CA TYR A 218 -17.81 13.67 13.30
C TYR A 218 -17.11 12.32 13.50
N ASP A 219 -16.33 11.87 12.51
CA ASP A 219 -15.62 10.59 12.64
C ASP A 219 -14.40 10.69 13.55
N ARG A 220 -13.71 11.84 13.61
CA ARG A 220 -12.66 12.10 14.61
C ARG A 220 -13.23 12.03 16.03
N GLU A 221 -14.42 12.58 16.24
CA GLU A 221 -15.15 12.53 17.51
C GLU A 221 -15.57 11.10 17.85
N ARG A 222 -16.18 10.36 16.90
CA ARG A 222 -16.52 8.93 17.05
C ARG A 222 -15.32 8.08 17.48
N LYS A 223 -14.18 8.25 16.82
CA LYS A 223 -12.95 7.52 17.17
C LYS A 223 -12.31 7.99 18.48
N SER A 224 -12.62 9.19 18.96
CA SER A 224 -12.16 9.63 20.28
C SER A 224 -12.78 8.75 21.38
N TYR A 225 -14.04 8.35 21.21
CA TYR A 225 -14.75 7.46 22.12
C TYR A 225 -14.30 6.00 21.99
N GLU A 226 -13.97 5.52 20.80
CA GLU A 226 -13.44 4.14 20.60
C GLU A 226 -11.99 3.98 21.10
N ASN A 227 -11.16 5.03 21.10
CA ASN A 227 -9.76 4.98 21.56
C ASN A 227 -9.55 5.36 23.03
N THR A 228 -10.55 5.92 23.70
CA THR A 228 -10.53 5.97 25.17
C THR A 228 -10.86 4.59 25.68
N ALA A 229 -9.88 3.92 26.31
CA ALA A 229 -10.14 2.83 27.24
C ALA A 229 -10.92 3.38 28.44
N VAL A 230 -12.18 3.78 28.22
CA VAL A 230 -13.15 3.92 29.29
C VAL A 230 -13.49 2.47 29.66
N PRO A 231 -13.32 2.05 30.92
CA PRO A 231 -13.93 0.81 31.36
C PRO A 231 -15.41 0.86 30.98
N VAL A 232 -16.04 -0.29 30.75
CA VAL A 232 -17.51 -0.38 30.65
C VAL A 232 -18.08 0.05 32.01
N THR A 233 -18.15 1.35 32.24
CA THR A 233 -18.98 1.96 33.26
C THR A 233 -20.28 2.27 32.55
N ASP A 234 -21.38 1.73 33.09
CA ASP A 234 -22.77 2.01 32.73
C ASP A 234 -23.08 3.52 32.79
N SER A 235 -22.54 4.29 31.85
CA SER A 235 -22.85 5.71 31.68
C SER A 235 -23.85 5.78 30.53
N GLU A 236 -25.12 5.97 30.88
CA GLU A 236 -26.26 6.15 29.97
C GLU A 236 -26.19 7.45 29.12
N GLU A 237 -25.05 8.16 29.12
CA GLU A 237 -24.86 9.48 28.48
C GLU A 237 -23.93 9.45 27.25
N LEU A 238 -23.41 8.28 26.84
CA LEU A 238 -22.66 8.21 25.59
C LEU A 238 -23.64 8.28 24.40
N PRO A 239 -23.42 9.17 23.41
CA PRO A 239 -24.22 9.20 22.20
C PRO A 239 -24.16 7.82 21.53
N ASN A 240 -25.28 7.11 21.54
CA ASN A 240 -25.44 5.88 20.77
C ASN A 240 -25.64 6.32 19.32
N PHE A 241 -24.54 6.49 18.58
CA PHE A 241 -24.63 6.69 17.14
C PHE A 241 -25.24 5.42 16.55
N GLU A 242 -26.52 5.49 16.18
CA GLU A 242 -27.17 4.44 15.42
C GLU A 242 -26.26 4.11 14.23
N ARG A 243 -25.87 2.83 14.09
CA ARG A 243 -25.27 2.36 12.86
C ARG A 243 -26.37 2.46 11.82
N GLU A 244 -26.47 3.60 11.14
CA GLU A 244 -27.09 3.64 9.82
C GLU A 244 -26.50 2.47 9.02
N GLU A 245 -27.35 1.70 8.35
CA GLU A 245 -26.91 0.70 7.38
C GLU A 245 -26.11 1.46 6.33
N VAL A 246 -24.79 1.52 6.54
CA VAL A 246 -23.88 2.12 5.58
C VAL A 246 -23.96 1.23 4.35
N VAL A 247 -24.65 1.72 3.32
CA VAL A 247 -24.69 1.08 2.00
C VAL A 247 -23.24 0.88 1.59
N GLU A 248 -22.81 -0.39 1.50
CA GLU A 248 -21.44 -0.67 1.10
C GLU A 248 -21.26 -0.13 -0.32
N PRO A 249 -20.27 0.74 -0.56
CA PRO A 249 -19.99 1.21 -1.91
C PRO A 249 -19.67 -0.01 -2.80
N PRO A 250 -20.00 0.05 -4.09
CA PRO A 250 -19.72 -1.04 -5.01
C PRO A 250 -18.24 -1.45 -4.92
N GLU A 251 -17.96 -2.75 -5.00
CA GLU A 251 -16.58 -3.23 -4.96
C GLU A 251 -15.81 -2.60 -6.13
N PRO A 252 -14.72 -1.85 -5.84
CA PRO A 252 -13.93 -1.22 -6.89
C PRO A 252 -13.24 -2.28 -7.75
N PHE A 253 -12.96 -1.93 -9.01
CA PHE A 253 -12.15 -2.75 -9.91
C PHE A 253 -10.84 -3.18 -9.24
N SER A 254 -10.54 -4.47 -9.35
CA SER A 254 -9.33 -5.09 -8.83
C SER A 254 -8.95 -6.27 -9.72
N PHE A 255 -7.68 -6.65 -9.70
CA PHE A 255 -7.17 -7.81 -10.42
C PHE A 255 -6.02 -8.46 -9.63
N GLU A 256 -5.79 -9.74 -9.86
CA GLU A 256 -4.65 -10.46 -9.30
C GLU A 256 -3.38 -10.12 -10.07
N VAL A 257 -2.35 -9.66 -9.35
CA VAL A 257 -1.07 -9.25 -9.95
C VAL A 257 -0.13 -10.45 -10.03
N ASP A 258 0.39 -10.73 -11.22
CA ASP A 258 1.54 -11.62 -11.41
C ASP A 258 2.85 -10.86 -11.13
N TYR A 259 3.59 -11.37 -10.14
CA TYR A 259 4.86 -10.81 -9.67
C TYR A 259 6.09 -11.49 -10.31
N SER A 260 5.93 -12.27 -11.39
CA SER A 260 7.03 -13.06 -11.96
C SER A 260 8.10 -12.27 -12.72
N GLN A 261 7.73 -11.14 -13.31
CA GLN A 261 8.61 -10.33 -14.17
C GLN A 261 9.21 -9.17 -13.37
N TRP A 262 10.53 -9.15 -13.17
CA TRP A 262 11.21 -8.17 -12.33
C TRP A 262 12.12 -7.25 -13.15
N ASP A 263 12.16 -5.97 -12.80
CA ASP A 263 13.17 -5.05 -13.33
C ASP A 263 14.30 -4.85 -12.32
N VAL A 264 15.50 -5.27 -12.71
CA VAL A 264 16.71 -5.17 -11.89
C VAL A 264 17.53 -3.99 -12.37
N GLN A 265 17.67 -2.98 -11.50
CA GLN A 265 18.48 -1.79 -11.74
C GLN A 265 19.86 -1.94 -11.08
N PHE A 266 20.90 -1.73 -11.87
CA PHE A 266 22.30 -1.81 -11.45
C PHE A 266 22.87 -0.43 -11.13
N ALA A 267 23.97 -0.41 -10.37
CA ALA A 267 24.65 0.82 -9.95
C ALA A 267 25.17 1.68 -11.12
N ASP A 268 25.38 1.07 -12.30
CA ASP A 268 25.76 1.77 -13.53
C ASP A 268 24.58 2.44 -14.25
N GLY A 269 23.36 2.31 -13.70
CA GLY A 269 22.13 2.85 -14.25
C GLY A 269 21.46 1.95 -15.29
N THR A 270 22.05 0.81 -15.63
CA THR A 270 21.42 -0.17 -16.53
C THR A 270 20.28 -0.89 -15.83
N CYS A 271 19.26 -1.27 -16.62
CA CYS A 271 18.15 -2.09 -16.17
C CYS A 271 18.09 -3.37 -17.00
N ARG A 272 17.84 -4.51 -16.36
CA ARG A 272 17.62 -5.80 -17.04
C ARG A 272 16.37 -6.48 -16.50
N ARG A 273 15.63 -7.12 -17.39
CA ARG A 273 14.43 -7.91 -17.05
C ARG A 273 14.85 -9.28 -16.55
N TYR A 274 14.37 -9.66 -15.37
CA TYR A 274 14.57 -10.96 -14.77
C TYR A 274 13.22 -11.67 -14.61
N ASP A 275 13.15 -12.92 -15.01
CA ASP A 275 11.98 -13.77 -14.84
C ASP A 275 12.22 -14.70 -13.65
N SER A 276 11.47 -14.50 -12.57
CA SER A 276 11.61 -15.31 -11.35
C SER A 276 11.06 -16.73 -11.50
N SER A 277 10.16 -16.96 -12.44
CA SER A 277 9.63 -18.30 -12.74
C SER A 277 10.64 -19.12 -13.55
N ALA A 278 11.35 -18.46 -14.48
CA ALA A 278 12.41 -19.09 -15.27
C ALA A 278 13.79 -19.08 -14.58
N LEU A 279 13.94 -18.34 -13.48
CA LEU A 279 15.20 -18.12 -12.76
C LEU A 279 16.32 -17.56 -13.66
N ALA A 280 15.97 -16.67 -14.58
CA ALA A 280 16.89 -16.18 -15.61
C ALA A 280 16.60 -14.72 -16.00
N PHE A 281 17.63 -14.01 -16.49
CA PHE A 281 17.40 -12.77 -17.21
C PHE A 281 16.75 -13.07 -18.57
N ALA A 282 15.76 -12.26 -18.96
CA ALA A 282 15.23 -12.31 -20.32
C ALA A 282 16.33 -11.92 -21.31
N GLU A 283 16.34 -12.59 -22.48
CA GLU A 283 17.27 -12.32 -23.59
C GLU A 283 16.92 -11.05 -24.37
#